data_AF-A0A5T1VAX4-F1
#
_entry.id   AF-A0A5T1VAX4-F1
#
_cell.length_a   1.000
_cell.length_b   1.000
_cell.length_c   1.000
_cell.angle_alpha   90.00
_cell.angle_beta   90.00
_cell.angle_gamma   90.00
#
_symmetry.space_group_name_H-M   'P 1'
#
loop_
_entity.id
_entity.type
_entity.pdbx_description
1 polymer ?
#
loop_
_entity_poly.entity_id
_entity_poly.type
_entity_poly.pdbx_seq_one_letter_code
_entity_poly.pdbx_strand_id
1 'polypeptide(L)' 'LKLPPLESYPDYKEALKEKECFTYKLGQALIKANKTWYKGGYVKMWFEIRSLKSEIKKGLR' A
#
# COMPACT_ATOMS: atom_id res chain seq x y z
N LEU A 1 6.04 14.05 28.95
CA LEU A 1 4.87 13.15 28.75
C LEU A 1 5.25 12.12 27.70
N LYS A 2 5.26 10.83 28.06
CA LYS A 2 5.54 9.74 27.11
C LYS A 2 4.20 9.35 26.50
N LEU A 3 4.09 9.42 25.18
CA LEU A 3 2.86 9.03 24.49
C LEU A 3 2.67 7.51 24.63
N PRO A 4 1.41 7.04 24.76
CA PRO A 4 1.13 5.62 24.72
C PRO A 4 1.46 5.04 23.32
N PRO A 5 1.66 3.72 23.21
CA PRO A 5 1.96 3.09 21.93
C PRO A 5 0.81 3.31 20.93
N LEU A 6 1.13 3.45 19.64
CA LEU A 6 0.16 3.68 18.55
C LEU A 6 -0.99 2.67 18.55
N GLU A 7 -0.73 1.44 18.98
CA GLU A 7 -1.72 0.35 19.07
C GLU A 7 -2.81 0.59 20.12
N SER A 8 -2.57 1.43 21.13
CA SER A 8 -3.56 1.73 22.17
C SER A 8 -4.60 2.73 21.72
N TYR A 9 -4.43 3.34 20.55
CA TYR A 9 -5.36 4.34 20.05
C TYR A 9 -6.56 3.65 19.37
N PRO A 10 -7.79 4.13 19.64
CA PRO A 10 -9.01 3.48 19.17
C PRO A 10 -9.11 3.43 17.63
N ASP A 11 -8.56 4.42 16.94
CA ASP A 11 -8.51 4.56 15.48
C ASP A 11 -7.40 3.73 14.81
N TYR A 12 -6.49 3.12 15.58
CA TYR A 12 -5.39 2.33 15.04
C TYR A 12 -5.86 1.20 14.11
N LYS A 13 -6.98 0.55 14.49
CA LYS A 13 -7.60 -0.50 13.68
C LYS A 13 -8.21 0.02 12.38
N GLU A 14 -8.72 1.24 12.38
CA GLU A 14 -9.29 1.90 11.20
C GLU A 14 -8.18 2.38 10.26
N ALA A 15 -7.12 2.97 10.82
CA ALA A 15 -5.91 3.33 10.07
C ALA A 15 -5.23 2.12 9.41
N LEU A 16 -5.31 0.94 10.02
CA LEU A 16 -4.84 -0.31 9.43
C LEU A 16 -5.66 -0.71 8.19
N LYS A 17 -6.97 -0.51 8.20
CA LYS A 17 -7.84 -0.76 7.03
C LYS A 17 -7.57 0.24 5.91
N GLU A 18 -7.24 1.49 6.24
CA GLU A 18 -6.88 2.49 5.23
C GLU A 18 -5.58 2.11 4.48
N LYS A 19 -4.67 1.35 5.10
CA LYS A 19 -3.50 0.79 4.40
C LYS A 19 -3.86 -0.26 3.34
N GLU A 20 -5.06 -0.82 3.41
CA GLU A 20 -5.54 -1.75 2.39
C GLU A 20 -6.07 -1.01 1.15
N CYS A 21 -6.28 0.31 1.25
CA CYS A 21 -6.75 1.15 0.17
C CYS A 21 -5.81 1.10 -1.04
N PHE A 22 -6.42 1.15 -2.23
CA PHE A 22 -5.71 1.08 -3.50
C PHE A 22 -4.65 2.17 -3.64
N THR A 23 -5.00 3.40 -3.28
CA THR A 23 -4.11 4.57 -3.38
C THR A 23 -2.88 4.43 -2.49
N TYR A 24 -3.05 3.88 -1.29
CA TYR A 24 -1.96 3.61 -0.36
C TYR A 24 -0.98 2.57 -0.94
N LYS A 25 -1.49 1.43 -1.41
CA LYS A 25 -0.67 0.37 -2.04
C LYS A 25 0.03 0.88 -3.31
N LEU A 26 -0.65 1.72 -4.11
CA LEU A 26 -0.09 2.35 -5.30
C LEU A 26 1.08 3.29 -4.95
N GLY A 27 0.92 4.12 -3.91
CA GLY A 27 1.98 5.00 -3.41
C GLY A 27 3.19 4.21 -2.90
N GLN A 28 2.96 3.11 -2.17
CA GLN A 28 4.03 2.21 -1.74
C GLN A 28 4.78 1.58 -2.92
N ALA A 29 4.07 1.10 -3.94
CA ALA A 29 4.67 0.54 -5.15
C ALA A 29 5.52 1.59 -5.88
N LEU A 30 5.05 2.83 -5.95
CA LEU A 30 5.79 3.95 -6.55
C LEU A 30 7.07 4.31 -5.79
N ILE A 31 7.02 4.38 -4.46
CA ILE A 31 8.22 4.61 -3.63
C ILE A 31 9.26 3.50 -3.85
N LYS A 32 8.81 2.25 -3.88
CA LYS A 32 9.67 1.08 -4.11
C LYS A 32 10.28 1.09 -5.51
N ALA A 33 9.49 1.47 -6.53
CA ALA A 33 9.94 1.62 -7.90
C ALA A 33 11.03 2.69 -8.01
N ASN A 34 10.81 3.85 -7.39
CA ASN A 34 11.80 4.93 -7.33
C ASN A 34 13.09 4.51 -6.62
N LYS A 35 13.02 3.70 -5.56
CA LYS A 35 14.23 3.16 -4.90
C LYS A 35 15.00 2.14 -5.73
N THR A 36 14.31 1.45 -6.65
CA THR A 36 14.87 0.34 -7.45
C THR A 36 14.87 0.66 -8.95
N TRP A 37 14.79 1.93 -9.32
CA TRP A 37 14.60 2.38 -10.69
C TRP A 37 15.69 1.82 -11.62
N TYR A 38 16.95 1.84 -11.17
CA TYR A 38 18.12 1.32 -11.89
C TYR A 38 18.16 -0.21 -12.03
N LYS A 39 17.30 -0.94 -11.31
CA LYS A 39 17.11 -2.40 -11.41
C LYS A 39 15.80 -2.79 -12.09
N GLY A 40 15.18 -1.86 -12.82
CA GLY A 40 13.87 -2.10 -13.46
C GLY A 40 12.68 -2.02 -12.50
N GLY A 41 12.79 -1.22 -11.43
CA GLY A 41 11.72 -1.04 -10.44
C GLY A 41 10.35 -0.68 -11.04
N TYR A 42 10.32 0.09 -12.13
CA TYR A 42 9.07 0.46 -12.81
C TYR A 42 8.41 -0.71 -13.55
N VAL A 43 9.19 -1.66 -14.07
CA VAL A 43 8.63 -2.89 -14.69
C VAL A 43 7.92 -3.71 -13.62
N LYS A 44 8.55 -3.86 -12.45
CA LYS A 44 7.95 -4.54 -11.29
C LYS A 44 6.70 -3.81 -10.79
N MET A 45 6.72 -2.48 -10.74
CA MET A 45 5.58 -1.65 -10.39
C MET A 45 4.38 -1.87 -11.34
N TRP A 46 4.62 -2.01 -12.64
CA TRP A 46 3.56 -2.28 -13.61
C TRP A 46 2.85 -3.61 -13.35
N PHE A 47 3.60 -4.66 -13.01
CA PHE A 47 3.03 -5.94 -12.59
C PHE A 47 2.25 -5.84 -11.27
N GLU A 48 2.78 -5.13 -10.27
CA GLU A 48 2.10 -4.91 -8.98
C GLU A 48 0.76 -4.16 -9.20
N ILE A 49 0.74 -3.10 -10.02
CA ILE A 49 -0.49 -2.35 -10.35
C ILE A 49 -1.51 -3.25 -11.07
N ARG A 50 -1.06 -4.13 -11.97
CA ARG A 50 -1.95 -5.06 -12.68
C ARG A 50 -2.58 -6.08 -11.72
N SER A 51 -1.82 -6.57 -10.74
CA SER A 51 -2.35 -7.46 -9.69
C SER A 51 -3.39 -6.74 -8.84
N LEU A 52 -3.06 -5.53 -8.36
CA LEU A 52 -3.95 -4.71 -7.54
C LEU A 52 -5.29 -4.42 -8.25
N LYS A 53 -5.25 -4.09 -9.55
CA LYS A 53 -6.47 -3.91 -10.36
C LYS A 53 -7.30 -5.20 -10.45
N SER A 54 -6.65 -6.36 -10.51
CA SER A 54 -7.34 -7.65 -10.56
C SER A 54 -8.00 -8.02 -9.22
N GLU A 55 -7.36 -7.69 -8.10
CA GLU A 55 -7.89 -7.90 -6.75
C GLU A 55 -9.13 -7.03 -6.50
N ILE A 56 -9.07 -5.76 -6.89
CA ILE A 56 -10.24 -4.86 -6.81
C ILE A 56 -11.38 -5.37 -7.68
N LYS A 57 -11.09 -5.79 -8.91
CA LYS A 57 -12.10 -6.35 -9.81
C LYS A 57 -12.73 -7.64 -9.27
N LYS A 58 -12.00 -8.42 -8.46
CA LYS A 58 -12.50 -9.64 -7.81
C LYS A 58 -13.28 -9.35 -6.54
N GLY A 59 -12.87 -8.38 -5.73
CA GLY A 59 -13.59 -7.97 -4.51
C GLY A 59 -14.88 -7.20 -4.80
N LEU A 60 -15.03 -6.66 -6.01
CA LEU A 60 -16.25 -6.02 -6.51
C LEU A 60 -17.26 -7.04 -7.11
N ARG A 61 -16.93 -8.34 -7.12
CA ARG A 61 -17.72 -9.41 -7.75
C ARG A 61 -18.23 -10.38 -6.70
#